data_AF-A0A8S8YA61-F1
#
_entry.id   AF-A0A8S8YA61-F1
#
_cell.length_a   1.000
_cell.length_b   1.000
_cell.length_c   1.000
_cell.angle_alpha   90.00
_cell.angle_beta   90.00
_cell.angle_gamma   90.00
#
_symmetry.space_group_name_H-M   'P 1'
#
loop_
_entity.id
_entity.type
_entity.pdbx_description
1 polymer ?
#
loop_
_entity_poly.entity_id
_entity_poly.type
_entity_poly.pdbx_seq_one_letter_code
_entity_poly.pdbx_strand_id
1 'polypeptide(L)'
;MGTTAFIALGIFAVGTLLGLFGWQLLLLSLLGMNVNTVHRWAHSTPRDLHWMIRALQKARVIQTPQHHALHHGLPRVTHYCAFTNWMNPVLERASLLARCRVVHRNLDRNSSARRRFAAGFWPDAGMDPELDQKFKPSARERRAAEA
;
A
#
# COMPACT_ATOMS: atom_id res chain seq x y z
N MET A 1 -17.51 18.32 -15.03
CA MET A 1 -17.23 18.60 -13.60
C MET A 1 -18.50 18.64 -12.76
N GLY A 2 -19.59 19.28 -13.22
CA GLY A 2 -20.85 19.36 -12.45
C GLY A 2 -21.56 18.02 -12.20
N THR A 3 -21.73 17.17 -13.20
CA THR A 3 -22.47 15.89 -13.08
C THR A 3 -21.86 14.94 -12.05
N THR A 4 -20.53 14.81 -12.03
CA THR A 4 -19.82 13.99 -11.05
C THR A 4 -20.00 14.53 -9.63
N ALA A 5 -20.01 15.85 -9.47
CA ALA A 5 -20.24 16.50 -8.17
C ALA A 5 -21.67 16.23 -7.68
N PHE A 6 -22.69 16.35 -8.55
CA PHE A 6 -24.08 16.06 -8.17
C PHE A 6 -24.30 14.59 -7.81
N ILE A 7 -23.69 13.65 -8.54
CA ILE A 7 -23.77 12.22 -8.22
C ILE A 7 -23.10 11.94 -6.88
N ALA A 8 -21.91 12.49 -6.64
CA ALA A 8 -21.20 12.34 -5.37
C ALA A 8 -22.00 12.95 -4.19
N LEU A 9 -22.59 14.14 -4.39
CA LEU A 9 -23.42 14.80 -3.39
C LEU A 9 -24.69 14.00 -3.08
N GLY A 10 -25.34 13.43 -4.10
CA GLY A 10 -26.53 12.60 -3.96
C GLY A 10 -26.24 11.31 -3.22
N ILE A 11 -25.15 10.60 -3.57
CA ILE A 11 -24.70 9.40 -2.84
C ILE A 11 -24.41 9.76 -1.38
N PHE A 12 -23.69 10.86 -1.13
CA PHE A 12 -23.35 11.33 0.21
C PHE A 12 -24.58 11.70 1.04
N ALA A 13 -25.54 12.44 0.47
CA ALA A 13 -26.77 12.82 1.15
C ALA A 13 -27.63 11.61 1.49
N VAL A 14 -27.86 10.72 0.51
CA VAL A 14 -28.69 9.51 0.70
C VAL A 14 -28.08 8.59 1.75
N GLY A 15 -26.78 8.29 1.67
CA GLY A 15 -26.17 7.42 2.68
C GLY A 15 -26.05 8.10 4.06
N THR A 16 -26.03 9.44 4.16
CA THR A 16 -26.07 10.14 5.45
C THR A 16 -27.46 10.00 6.06
N LEU A 17 -28.52 10.21 5.26
CA LEU A 17 -29.91 10.05 5.67
C LEU A 17 -30.24 8.60 6.06
N LEU A 18 -29.64 7.62 5.39
CA LEU A 18 -29.79 6.19 5.69
C LEU A 18 -28.85 5.70 6.83
N GLY A 19 -28.04 6.57 7.43
CA GLY A 19 -27.10 6.21 8.50
C GLY A 19 -25.91 5.34 8.06
N LEU A 20 -25.66 5.23 6.76
CA LEU A 20 -24.63 4.38 6.14
C LEU A 20 -23.21 4.97 6.19
N PHE A 21 -23.05 6.21 6.65
CA PHE A 21 -21.78 6.93 6.64
C PHE A 21 -21.20 7.27 8.01
N GLY A 22 -21.88 6.95 9.11
CA GLY A 22 -21.42 7.35 10.46
C GLY A 22 -20.03 6.80 10.82
N TRP A 23 -19.95 5.50 11.10
CA TRP A 23 -18.70 4.89 11.54
C TRP A 23 -17.73 4.64 10.38
N GLN A 24 -18.22 4.47 9.15
CA GLN A 24 -17.40 4.22 7.96
C GLN A 24 -16.58 5.46 7.57
N LEU A 25 -17.19 6.66 7.60
CA LEU A 25 -16.44 7.89 7.35
C LEU A 25 -15.46 8.17 8.48
N LEU A 26 -15.87 7.96 9.73
CA LEU A 26 -14.96 8.09 10.87
C LEU A 26 -13.75 7.15 10.71
N LEU A 27 -13.99 5.88 10.37
CA LEU A 27 -12.93 4.91 10.12
C LEU A 27 -12.05 5.35 8.95
N LEU A 28 -12.63 5.73 7.81
CA LEU A 28 -11.88 6.19 6.64
C LEU A 28 -11.02 7.42 6.96
N SER A 29 -11.57 8.39 7.70
CA SER A 29 -10.85 9.58 8.14
C SER A 29 -9.70 9.20 9.08
N LEU A 30 -9.94 8.34 10.08
CA LEU A 30 -8.90 7.90 11.01
C LEU A 30 -7.77 7.15 10.28
N LEU A 31 -8.10 6.23 9.37
CA LEU A 31 -7.10 5.50 8.58
C LEU A 31 -6.35 6.44 7.64
N GLY A 32 -7.07 7.32 6.93
CA GLY A 32 -6.51 8.27 5.97
C GLY A 32 -5.57 9.28 6.63
N MET A 33 -5.95 9.85 7.77
CA MET A 33 -5.10 10.78 8.52
C MET A 33 -3.81 10.13 9.03
N ASN A 34 -3.84 8.82 9.29
CA ASN A 34 -2.69 8.09 9.83
C ASN A 34 -1.84 7.37 8.76
N VAL A 35 -2.23 7.39 7.48
CA VAL A 35 -1.49 6.67 6.43
C VAL A 35 -0.05 7.18 6.30
N ASN A 36 0.17 8.49 6.42
CA ASN A 36 1.51 9.08 6.37
C ASN A 36 2.38 8.66 7.55
N THR A 37 1.77 8.54 8.74
CA THR A 37 2.45 8.07 9.95
C THR A 37 2.89 6.61 9.79
N VAL A 38 1.99 5.75 9.31
CA VAL A 38 2.30 4.34 9.05
C VAL A 38 3.37 4.20 7.96
N HIS A 39 3.26 4.98 6.89
CA HIS A 39 4.26 5.00 5.82
C HIS A 39 5.65 5.42 6.34
N ARG A 40 5.72 6.44 7.21
CA ARG A 40 6.98 6.81 7.89
C ARG A 40 7.54 5.68 8.74
N TRP A 41 6.71 4.95 9.46
CA TRP A 41 7.14 3.77 10.22
C TRP A 41 7.66 2.65 9.33
N ALA A 42 7.11 2.46 8.13
CA ALA A 42 7.64 1.51 7.15
C ALA A 42 9.03 1.88 6.62
N HIS A 43 9.44 3.15 6.72
CA HIS A 43 10.80 3.60 6.42
C HIS A 43 11.74 3.63 7.64
N SER A 44 11.24 3.34 8.85
CA SER A 44 12.00 3.44 10.10
C SER A 44 12.73 2.14 10.43
N THR A 45 13.81 2.23 11.22
CA THR A 45 14.50 1.02 11.71
C THR A 45 13.78 0.47 12.94
N PRO A 46 13.90 -0.83 13.28
CA PRO A 46 13.29 -1.41 14.47
C PRO A 46 13.70 -0.71 15.79
N ARG A 47 14.90 -0.11 15.83
CA ARG A 47 15.40 0.65 16.99
C ARG A 47 14.67 1.99 17.17
N ASP A 48 14.22 2.60 16.08
CA ASP A 48 13.48 3.88 16.09
C ASP A 48 12.00 3.70 16.46
N LEU A 49 11.49 2.47 16.47
CA LEU A 49 10.07 2.16 16.63
C LEU A 49 9.75 1.69 18.05
N HIS A 50 8.64 2.16 18.60
CA HIS A 50 8.10 1.62 19.86
C HIS A 50 7.70 0.14 19.69
N TRP A 51 7.81 -0.66 20.75
CA TRP A 51 7.59 -2.11 20.68
C TRP A 51 6.19 -2.49 20.18
N MET A 52 5.18 -1.67 20.49
CA MET A 52 3.80 -1.86 20.02
C MET A 52 3.70 -1.75 18.50
N ILE A 53 4.40 -0.78 17.90
CA ILE A 53 4.41 -0.60 16.44
C ILE A 53 5.06 -1.79 15.76
N ARG A 54 6.17 -2.29 16.32
CA ARG A 54 6.83 -3.51 15.84
C ARG A 54 5.91 -4.73 15.94
N ALA A 55 5.16 -4.85 17.03
CA ALA A 55 4.19 -5.94 17.20
C ALA A 55 3.07 -5.87 16.15
N LEU A 56 2.53 -4.67 15.88
CA LEU A 56 1.51 -4.46 14.85
C LEU A 56 2.04 -4.74 13.44
N GLN A 57 3.29 -4.37 13.14
CA GLN A 57 3.98 -4.73 11.89
C GLN A 57 4.18 -6.23 11.78
N LYS A 58 4.61 -6.92 12.86
CA LYS A 58 4.76 -8.38 12.88
C LYS A 58 3.42 -9.10 12.66
N ALA A 59 2.34 -8.54 13.20
CA ALA A 59 0.97 -9.00 12.97
C ALA A 59 0.40 -8.56 11.61
N ARG A 60 1.15 -7.76 10.83
CA ARG A 60 0.79 -7.23 9.52
C ARG A 60 -0.46 -6.34 9.49
N VAL A 61 -0.91 -5.92 10.67
CA VAL A 61 -2.05 -5.01 10.84
C VAL A 61 -1.73 -3.65 10.22
N ILE A 62 -0.50 -3.19 10.41
CA ILE A 62 0.06 -2.01 9.73
C ILE A 62 1.18 -2.40 8.77
N GLN A 63 1.50 -1.51 7.83
CA GLN A 63 2.45 -1.80 6.75
C GLN A 63 3.86 -2.14 7.27
N THR A 64 4.43 -3.23 6.77
CA THR A 64 5.84 -3.61 7.08
C THR A 64 6.82 -2.92 6.12
N PRO A 65 8.07 -2.67 6.56
CA PRO A 65 9.12 -2.14 5.67
C PRO A 65 9.34 -2.97 4.41
N GLN A 66 9.24 -4.30 4.50
CA GLN A 66 9.44 -5.23 3.40
C GLN A 66 8.29 -5.14 2.39
N HIS A 67 7.05 -5.17 2.87
CA HIS A 67 5.86 -5.03 2.03
C HIS A 67 5.82 -3.67 1.32
N HIS A 68 6.30 -2.63 2.01
CA HIS A 68 6.48 -1.29 1.44
C HIS A 68 7.61 -1.23 0.39
N ALA A 69 8.73 -1.91 0.62
CA ALA A 69 9.84 -1.94 -0.34
C ALA A 69 9.44 -2.52 -1.70
N LEU A 70 8.47 -3.44 -1.74
CA LEU A 70 7.92 -4.00 -2.98
C LEU A 70 7.21 -2.95 -3.83
N HIS A 71 6.51 -2.00 -3.19
CA HIS A 71 5.91 -0.87 -3.90
C HIS A 71 6.96 0.02 -4.57
N HIS A 72 8.10 0.23 -3.92
CA HIS A 72 9.21 1.00 -4.50
C HIS A 72 9.98 0.25 -5.59
N GLY A 73 9.86 -1.08 -5.64
CA GLY A 73 10.43 -1.93 -6.68
C GLY A 73 9.89 -1.59 -8.07
N LEU A 74 10.75 -1.69 -9.09
CA LEU A 74 10.30 -1.58 -10.48
C LEU A 74 9.76 -2.93 -10.97
N PRO A 75 8.67 -2.95 -11.75
CA PRO A 75 7.80 -1.82 -12.10
C PRO A 75 6.86 -1.47 -10.94
N ARG A 76 6.73 -0.18 -10.59
CA ARG A 76 5.99 0.33 -9.41
C ARG A 76 4.47 0.22 -9.57
N VAL A 77 3.99 -1.01 -9.73
CA VAL A 77 2.60 -1.29 -10.11
C VAL A 77 1.88 -2.27 -9.19
N THR A 78 2.39 -2.41 -7.97
CA THR A 78 1.90 -3.36 -6.98
C THR A 78 1.96 -2.75 -5.58
N HIS A 79 1.34 -3.41 -4.61
CA HIS A 79 1.44 -3.08 -3.18
C HIS A 79 1.04 -1.62 -2.84
N TYR A 80 -0.05 -1.12 -3.44
CA TYR A 80 -0.47 0.28 -3.32
C TYR A 80 -1.05 0.66 -1.96
N CYS A 81 -1.62 -0.30 -1.20
CA CYS A 81 -2.13 0.01 0.13
C CYS A 81 -0.97 0.24 1.10
N ALA A 82 -0.78 1.49 1.50
CA ALA A 82 0.27 1.94 2.40
C ALA A 82 -0.09 1.86 3.90
N PHE A 83 -1.31 1.41 4.23
CA PHE A 83 -1.75 1.32 5.62
C PHE A 83 -1.56 -0.08 6.20
N THR A 84 -1.96 -1.13 5.46
CA THR A 84 -1.95 -2.51 5.95
C THR A 84 -1.48 -3.48 4.86
N ASN A 85 -0.78 -4.53 5.25
CA ASN A 85 -0.33 -5.55 4.29
C ASN A 85 -1.52 -6.38 3.76
N TRP A 86 -2.57 -6.57 4.57
CA TRP A 86 -3.70 -7.45 4.26
C TRP A 86 -4.53 -7.02 3.05
N MET A 87 -4.66 -5.71 2.83
CA MET A 87 -5.54 -5.22 1.78
C MET A 87 -4.95 -5.45 0.39
N ASN A 88 -3.62 -5.48 0.26
CA ASN A 88 -2.97 -5.69 -1.02
C ASN A 88 -3.34 -7.05 -1.67
N PRO A 89 -3.24 -8.20 -0.96
CA PRO A 89 -3.70 -9.49 -1.48
C PRO A 89 -5.19 -9.55 -1.76
N VAL A 90 -6.02 -8.88 -0.94
CA VAL A 90 -7.48 -8.83 -1.15
C VAL A 90 -7.80 -8.12 -2.45
N LEU A 91 -7.17 -6.97 -2.70
CA LEU A 91 -7.33 -6.22 -3.95
C LEU A 91 -6.74 -6.96 -5.15
N GLU A 92 -5.68 -7.74 -4.95
CA GLU A 92 -5.12 -8.63 -5.97
C GLU A 92 -6.11 -9.73 -6.36
N ARG A 93 -6.70 -10.43 -5.38
CA ARG A 93 -7.72 -11.46 -5.60
C ARG A 93 -8.99 -10.91 -6.24
N ALA A 94 -9.37 -9.68 -5.89
CA ALA A 94 -10.47 -8.96 -6.54
C ALA A 94 -10.12 -8.48 -7.96
N SER A 95 -8.92 -8.79 -8.47
CA SER A 95 -8.39 -8.36 -9.77
C SER A 95 -8.30 -6.83 -9.94
N LEU A 96 -8.47 -6.05 -8.88
CA LEU A 96 -8.46 -4.60 -8.94
C LEU A 96 -7.05 -4.11 -9.26
N LEU A 97 -6.03 -4.68 -8.60
CA LEU A 97 -4.64 -4.34 -8.88
C LEU A 97 -4.19 -4.82 -10.26
N ALA A 98 -4.58 -6.03 -10.66
CA ALA A 98 -4.34 -6.55 -12.00
C ALA A 98 -4.88 -5.61 -13.10
N ARG A 99 -6.11 -5.10 -12.92
CA ARG A 99 -6.72 -4.13 -13.85
C ARG A 99 -5.94 -2.81 -13.89
N CYS A 100 -5.51 -2.29 -12.74
CA CYS A 100 -4.65 -1.10 -12.67
C CYS A 100 -3.30 -1.32 -13.38
N ARG A 101 -2.68 -2.51 -13.27
CA ARG A 101 -1.42 -2.83 -13.96
C ARG A 101 -1.56 -2.79 -15.48
N VAL A 102 -2.66 -3.32 -16.03
CA VAL A 102 -2.92 -3.30 -17.48
C VAL A 102 -3.05 -1.86 -17.98
N VAL A 103 -3.81 -1.03 -17.27
CA VAL A 103 -3.96 0.40 -17.60
C VAL A 103 -2.60 1.10 -17.53
N HIS A 104 -1.84 0.89 -16.45
CA HIS A 104 -0.53 1.48 -16.29
C HIS A 104 0.42 1.09 -17.44
N ARG A 105 0.48 -0.20 -17.81
CA ARG A 105 1.28 -0.67 -18.97
C ARG A 105 0.94 0.08 -20.26
N ASN A 106 -0.34 0.27 -20.54
CA ASN A 106 -0.79 0.94 -21.77
C ASN A 106 -0.42 2.42 -21.78
N LEU A 107 -0.33 3.05 -20.60
CA LEU A 107 0.05 4.46 -20.44
C LEU A 107 1.55 4.67 -20.26
N ASP A 108 2.29 3.66 -19.81
CA ASP A 108 3.70 3.80 -19.46
C ASP A 108 4.55 3.95 -20.73
N ARG A 109 5.22 5.11 -20.84
CA ARG A 109 6.13 5.44 -21.94
C ARG A 109 7.59 5.10 -21.60
N ASN A 110 7.88 4.60 -20.39
CA ASN A 110 9.23 4.28 -19.95
C ASN A 110 9.72 2.94 -20.51
N SER A 111 10.82 2.97 -21.27
CA SER A 111 11.42 1.78 -21.91
C SER A 111 11.92 0.73 -20.91
N SER A 112 12.35 1.13 -19.71
CA SER A 112 12.87 0.21 -18.69
C SER A 112 11.78 -0.61 -18.00
N ALA A 113 10.63 0.01 -17.71
CA ALA A 113 9.46 -0.68 -17.17
C ALA A 113 8.82 -1.59 -18.23
N ARG A 114 8.70 -1.12 -19.47
CA ARG A 114 8.25 -1.93 -20.62
C ARG A 114 9.10 -3.18 -20.81
N ARG A 115 10.43 -3.10 -20.72
CA ARG A 115 11.33 -4.27 -20.80
C ARG A 115 11.06 -5.31 -19.72
N ARG A 116 10.86 -4.89 -18.46
CA ARG A 116 10.54 -5.81 -17.35
C ARG A 116 9.16 -6.44 -17.48
N PHE A 117 8.17 -5.68 -17.95
CA PHE A 117 6.85 -6.24 -18.28
C PHE A 117 6.90 -7.24 -19.44
N ALA A 118 7.69 -6.94 -20.48
CA ALA A 118 7.89 -7.84 -21.63
C ALA A 118 8.62 -9.13 -21.24
N ALA A 119 9.50 -9.08 -20.24
CA ALA A 119 10.16 -10.25 -19.66
C ALA A 119 9.23 -11.14 -18.80
N GLY A 120 7.93 -10.86 -18.77
CA GLY A 120 6.94 -11.68 -18.05
C GLY A 120 6.92 -11.48 -16.54
N PHE A 121 7.61 -10.47 -16.01
CA PHE A 121 7.61 -10.19 -14.57
C PHE A 121 6.30 -9.49 -14.17
N TRP A 122 5.48 -10.20 -13.39
CA TRP A 122 4.24 -9.71 -12.81
C TRP A 122 4.29 -9.86 -11.30
N PRO A 123 4.65 -8.80 -10.56
CA PRO A 123 4.72 -8.88 -9.11
C PRO A 123 3.29 -8.85 -8.55
N ASP A 124 2.79 -10.02 -8.16
CA ASP A 124 1.51 -10.15 -7.46
C ASP A 124 1.58 -9.44 -6.10
N ALA A 125 0.50 -8.77 -5.71
CA ALA A 125 0.43 -8.12 -4.40
C ALA A 125 0.11 -9.09 -3.23
N GLY A 126 0.51 -10.35 -3.39
CA GLY A 126 0.29 -11.41 -2.42
C GLY A 126 0.95 -11.14 -1.08
N MET A 127 0.50 -11.86 -0.05
CA MET A 127 1.25 -11.92 1.20
C MET A 127 2.43 -12.84 0.94
N ASP A 128 3.63 -12.31 0.93
CA ASP A 128 4.87 -13.08 0.85
C ASP A 128 5.50 -13.18 2.25
N PRO A 129 5.27 -14.27 2.99
CA PRO A 129 5.80 -14.43 4.33
C PRO A 129 7.31 -14.65 4.35
N GLU A 130 7.91 -15.10 3.24
CA GLU A 130 9.35 -15.34 3.12
C GLU A 130 10.12 -14.04 2.95
N LEU A 131 9.54 -13.05 2.27
CA LEU A 131 10.11 -11.71 2.17
C LEU A 131 10.16 -10.99 3.52
N ASP A 132 9.17 -11.19 4.39
CA ASP A 132 9.21 -10.65 5.75
C ASP A 132 10.36 -11.26 6.59
N GLN A 133 10.68 -12.54 6.36
CA GLN A 133 11.79 -13.24 7.03
C GLN A 133 13.17 -12.79 6.51
N LYS A 134 13.27 -12.46 5.22
CA LYS A 134 14.45 -11.81 4.64
C LYS A 134 14.45 -10.31 4.97
N PHE A 135 14.51 -9.97 6.26
CA PHE A 135 14.83 -8.61 6.68
C PHE A 135 16.23 -8.25 6.18
N LYS A 136 16.32 -7.64 4.98
CA LYS A 136 17.55 -6.97 4.57
C LYS A 136 17.60 -5.69 5.40
N PRO A 137 18.67 -5.47 6.19
CA PRO A 137 18.80 -4.26 6.99
C PRO A 137 18.53 -3.05 6.11
N SER A 138 17.75 -2.11 6.64
CA SER A 138 17.45 -0.86 5.97
C SER A 138 18.76 -0.17 5.54
N ALA A 139 18.71 0.68 4.52
CA ALA A 139 19.90 1.44 4.11
C ALA A 139 20.53 2.24 5.28
N ARG A 140 19.74 2.58 6.29
CA ARG A 140 20.16 3.25 7.53
C ARG A 140 20.89 2.30 8.48
N GLU A 141 20.47 1.05 8.61
CA GLU A 141 21.17 0.02 9.41
C GLU A 141 22.47 -0.45 8.77
N ARG A 142 22.53 -0.52 7.42
CA ARG A 142 23.81 -0.78 6.72
C ARG A 142 24.83 0.32 7.04
N ARG A 143 24.42 1.58 6.91
CA ARG A 143 25.28 2.73 7.24
C ARG A 143 25.68 2.80 8.73
N ALA A 144 24.82 2.36 9.64
CA ALA A 144 25.12 2.33 11.07
C ALA A 144 25.96 1.12 11.51
N ALA A 145 26.05 0.08 10.68
CA ALA A 145 26.93 -1.08 10.91
C ALA A 145 28.31 -0.93 10.24
N GLU A 146 28.43 0.00 9.30
CA GLU A 146 29.67 0.39 8.61
C GLU A 146 30.43 1.52 9.33
N ALA A 147 29.89 2.05 10.44
CA ALA A 147 30.46 3.13 11.27
C ALA A 147 30.81 2.61 12.67
#